data_AF-A0A954QKE4-F1
#
_entry.id   AF-A0A954QKE4-F1
#
_cell.length_a   1.000
_cell.length_b   1.000
_cell.length_c   1.000
_cell.angle_alpha   90.00
_cell.angle_beta   90.00
_cell.angle_gamma   90.00
#
_symmetry.space_group_name_H-M   'P 1'
#
loop_
_entity.id
_entity.type
_entity.pdbx_description
1 polymer ?
#
loop_
_entity_poly.entity_id
_entity_poly.type
_entity_poly.pdbx_seq_one_letter_code
_entity_poly.pdbx_strand_id
1 'polypeptide(L)'
;MHGRVYALDDAGKLLGTIDGADIEFKNQAGAIVARIQTEDQGYYQVSLVPGQYFYKVTAAGYKDEDQGRGFSLQRSEGMSIQDFALVKRTTDEPAHQPPQLPIVQIGRLQGHVWERTAQGELVGVPAAVIALRQVSSQQLTKVVTRRDEGEQQLRGSYEVILEEGPWHASASAPGFQTLVDPEPLLITSGNETERDFVLTRQPTPRPEGQGIRGIVRVRAGVPNTPLPADCVLHIDTNTPGKSGIEAIPLSPSGQFQHELAPNAYALEAVASGYRSSHRAPVFVLPGRYTVVELTLVPDASAPASPDDAAPDGPDVPQQPDDLVLLARVVRDSLEGPPRPLPGAAVLVRREDQPFDQALRGTADQHGEVRFALVEPGSYVALAQMNGYQPNGSRIDVAIGSHNETVITLRKLDTTPEQRPPELPPSNGREGEPVEVHGYVVYRDPQSSTGLFGVRDAQLLWRRHGETSNDRPRQISSQRTGDFSLMLAEGEYDVELRSPPGYRGPGNTQVSVALGMPTKYFYVEKVSSRQPDIEQQPTLPSDVQIRIQGYVVTPSNRTGVGYAAVAGAEVVWTPQGGSPGQARIAKSDTGGRFTLTLTEGAYIASVTPPSG
;
A
#
# COMPACT_ATOMS: atom_id res chain seq x y z
N MET A 1 -1.79 -14.29 -17.22
CA MET A 1 -0.63 -14.89 -16.52
C MET A 1 0.53 -14.89 -17.47
N HIS A 2 1.75 -14.71 -16.98
CA HIS A 2 2.96 -14.79 -17.80
C HIS A 2 4.12 -15.33 -16.99
N GLY A 3 5.23 -15.65 -17.64
CA GLY A 3 6.42 -16.10 -16.97
C GLY A 3 7.52 -16.48 -17.94
N ARG A 4 8.52 -17.20 -17.43
CA ARG A 4 9.63 -17.73 -18.21
C ARG A 4 9.89 -19.20 -17.92
N VAL A 5 10.45 -19.90 -18.91
CA VAL A 5 10.99 -21.25 -18.74
C VAL A 5 12.52 -21.19 -18.70
N TYR A 6 13.10 -21.67 -17.60
CA TYR A 6 14.53 -21.70 -17.36
C TYR A 6 15.14 -23.07 -17.61
N ALA A 7 16.37 -23.09 -18.08
CA ALA A 7 17.21 -24.27 -18.20
C ALA A 7 18.10 -24.42 -16.97
N LEU A 8 18.09 -25.59 -16.35
CA LEU A 8 18.99 -25.96 -15.26
C LEU A 8 19.92 -27.11 -15.70
N ASP A 9 21.12 -27.19 -15.14
CA ASP A 9 21.91 -28.42 -15.17
C ASP A 9 21.47 -29.40 -14.07
N ASP A 10 22.09 -30.58 -14.04
CA ASP A 10 21.78 -31.62 -13.05
C ASP A 10 22.07 -31.18 -11.59
N ALA A 11 22.91 -30.16 -11.39
CA ALA A 11 23.19 -29.58 -10.09
C ALA A 11 22.23 -28.42 -9.73
N GLY A 12 21.25 -28.12 -10.58
CA GLY A 12 20.30 -27.02 -10.40
C GLY A 12 20.85 -25.65 -10.75
N LYS A 13 22.02 -25.55 -11.39
CA LYS A 13 22.59 -24.28 -11.84
C LYS A 13 21.87 -23.77 -13.07
N LEU A 14 21.53 -22.49 -13.07
CA LEU A 14 20.90 -21.82 -14.21
C LEU A 14 21.84 -21.78 -15.42
N LEU A 15 21.36 -22.33 -16.54
CA LEU A 15 22.03 -22.34 -17.85
C LEU A 15 21.50 -21.25 -18.79
N GLY A 16 20.31 -20.73 -18.54
CA GLY A 16 19.64 -19.72 -19.37
C GLY A 16 18.13 -19.91 -19.40
N THR A 17 17.49 -19.36 -20.41
CA THR A 17 16.06 -19.53 -20.73
C THR A 17 15.88 -20.51 -21.90
N ILE A 18 14.70 -21.10 -22.02
CA ILE A 18 14.38 -22.08 -23.07
C ILE A 18 13.33 -21.50 -24.01
N ASP A 19 13.72 -21.25 -25.26
CA ASP A 19 12.81 -20.84 -26.32
C ASP A 19 12.14 -22.10 -26.94
N GLY A 20 10.88 -21.99 -27.36
CA GLY A 20 10.13 -23.10 -27.94
C GLY A 20 9.74 -24.23 -26.97
N ALA A 21 9.74 -23.99 -25.66
CA ALA A 21 9.21 -24.94 -24.69
C ALA A 21 7.67 -24.98 -24.79
N ASP A 22 7.11 -26.18 -24.93
CA ASP A 22 5.66 -26.43 -24.90
C ASP A 22 5.16 -26.44 -23.45
N ILE A 23 4.15 -25.64 -23.14
CA ILE A 23 3.47 -25.58 -21.84
C ILE A 23 2.00 -25.95 -22.05
N GLU A 24 1.55 -26.98 -21.33
CA GLU A 24 0.15 -27.39 -21.27
C GLU A 24 -0.42 -27.05 -19.89
N PHE A 25 -1.53 -26.31 -19.87
CA PHE A 25 -2.30 -26.05 -18.66
C PHE A 25 -3.54 -26.93 -18.64
N LYS A 26 -3.70 -27.69 -17.56
CA LYS A 26 -4.82 -28.61 -17.33
C LYS A 26 -5.67 -28.10 -16.18
N ASN A 27 -6.99 -28.14 -16.32
CA ASN A 27 -7.89 -27.85 -15.19
C ASN A 27 -7.94 -29.05 -14.23
N GLN A 28 -8.71 -28.95 -13.13
CA GLN A 28 -8.83 -30.04 -12.15
C GLN A 28 -9.50 -31.30 -12.73
N ALA A 29 -10.25 -31.21 -13.82
CA ALA A 29 -10.78 -32.37 -14.55
C ALA A 29 -9.73 -33.05 -15.44
N GLY A 30 -8.49 -32.55 -15.47
CA GLY A 30 -7.40 -33.05 -16.32
C GLY A 30 -7.50 -32.62 -17.78
N ALA A 31 -8.51 -31.83 -18.15
CA ALA A 31 -8.67 -31.33 -19.51
C ALA A 31 -7.67 -30.20 -19.79
N ILE A 32 -7.02 -30.24 -20.96
CA ILE A 32 -6.12 -29.17 -21.42
C ILE A 32 -6.96 -27.96 -21.79
N VAL A 33 -6.81 -26.86 -21.04
CA VAL A 33 -7.53 -25.60 -21.27
C VAL A 33 -6.72 -24.59 -22.06
N ALA A 34 -5.40 -24.74 -22.07
CA ALA A 34 -4.50 -23.92 -22.86
C ALA A 34 -3.22 -24.69 -23.21
N ARG A 35 -2.70 -24.43 -24.40
CA ARG A 35 -1.39 -24.87 -24.85
C ARG A 35 -0.67 -23.70 -25.48
N ILE A 36 0.55 -23.44 -25.05
CA ILE A 36 1.38 -22.34 -25.54
C ILE A 36 2.81 -22.82 -25.72
N GLN A 37 3.56 -22.14 -26.58
CA GLN A 37 5.01 -22.31 -26.66
C GLN A 37 5.70 -21.03 -26.19
N THR A 38 6.86 -21.18 -25.55
CA THR A 38 7.67 -20.02 -25.18
C THR A 38 8.25 -19.34 -26.41
N GLU A 39 8.27 -18.01 -26.37
CA GLU A 39 8.90 -17.13 -27.34
C GLU A 39 10.36 -16.84 -26.93
N ASP A 40 10.91 -15.74 -27.44
CA ASP A 40 12.26 -15.28 -27.14
C ASP A 40 12.51 -15.14 -25.63
N GLN A 41 13.69 -15.55 -25.19
CA GLN A 41 14.10 -15.57 -23.79
C GLN A 41 13.18 -16.42 -22.90
N GLY A 42 12.61 -17.47 -23.47
CA GLY A 42 11.71 -18.40 -22.82
C GLY A 42 10.44 -17.76 -22.24
N TYR A 43 10.06 -16.58 -22.71
CA TYR A 43 8.87 -15.87 -22.22
C TYR A 43 7.60 -16.55 -22.72
N TYR A 44 6.55 -16.51 -21.89
CA TYR A 44 5.22 -16.92 -22.31
C TYR A 44 4.14 -16.05 -21.66
N GLN A 45 2.98 -15.97 -22.32
CA GLN A 45 1.78 -15.32 -21.80
C GLN A 45 0.54 -16.16 -22.13
N VAL A 46 -0.39 -16.26 -21.18
CA VAL A 46 -1.66 -16.98 -21.34
C VAL A 46 -2.78 -16.34 -20.53
N SER A 47 -3.98 -16.35 -21.09
CA SER A 47 -5.22 -15.93 -20.44
C SER A 47 -5.95 -17.15 -19.92
N LEU A 48 -6.03 -17.27 -18.59
CA LEU A 48 -6.74 -18.34 -17.89
C LEU A 48 -7.81 -17.72 -17.00
N VAL A 49 -8.94 -18.38 -16.87
CA VAL A 49 -9.99 -17.98 -15.92
C VAL A 49 -9.52 -18.26 -14.48
N PRO A 50 -10.02 -17.54 -13.46
CA PRO A 50 -9.70 -17.86 -12.07
C PRO A 50 -10.07 -19.31 -11.73
N GLY A 51 -9.16 -20.04 -11.09
CA GLY A 51 -9.33 -21.47 -10.81
C GLY A 51 -8.03 -22.17 -10.38
N GLN A 52 -8.10 -23.49 -10.20
CA GLN A 52 -6.95 -24.35 -9.91
C GLN A 52 -6.48 -25.05 -11.19
N TYR A 53 -5.16 -25.07 -11.40
CA TYR A 53 -4.55 -25.61 -12.60
C TYR A 53 -3.39 -26.54 -12.28
N PHE A 54 -3.25 -27.60 -13.08
CA PHE A 54 -2.04 -28.38 -13.22
C PHE A 54 -1.30 -27.96 -14.48
N TYR A 55 0.00 -28.20 -14.54
CA TYR A 55 0.78 -27.91 -15.73
C TYR A 55 1.71 -29.06 -16.12
N LYS A 56 2.03 -29.09 -17.41
CA LYS A 56 3.12 -29.90 -17.97
C LYS A 56 3.99 -28.99 -18.83
N VAL A 57 5.31 -29.08 -18.68
CA VAL A 57 6.26 -28.34 -19.51
C VAL A 57 7.25 -29.29 -20.17
N THR A 58 7.41 -29.18 -21.48
CA THR A 58 8.31 -30.03 -22.26
C THR A 58 9.19 -29.20 -23.19
N ALA A 59 10.45 -29.59 -23.34
CA ALA A 59 11.37 -28.98 -24.30
C ALA A 59 12.41 -29.99 -24.79
N ALA A 60 12.83 -29.85 -26.06
CA ALA A 60 13.84 -30.72 -26.65
C ALA A 60 15.19 -30.64 -25.89
N GLY A 61 15.73 -31.79 -25.50
CA GLY A 61 17.00 -31.86 -24.76
C GLY A 61 16.88 -31.67 -23.24
N TYR A 62 15.65 -31.57 -22.71
CA TYR A 62 15.38 -31.40 -21.28
C TYR A 62 14.49 -32.53 -20.73
N LYS A 63 14.50 -32.71 -19.41
CA LYS A 63 13.56 -33.56 -18.70
C LYS A 63 12.20 -32.88 -18.66
N ASP A 64 11.15 -33.63 -18.92
CA ASP A 64 9.78 -33.12 -18.86
C ASP A 64 9.44 -32.76 -17.41
N GLU A 65 8.85 -31.60 -17.21
CA GLU A 65 8.22 -31.25 -15.95
C GLU A 65 6.75 -31.66 -16.02
N ASP A 66 6.44 -32.84 -15.52
CA ASP A 66 5.10 -33.44 -15.52
C ASP A 66 4.78 -34.04 -14.14
N GLN A 67 5.29 -33.46 -13.05
CA GLN A 67 5.14 -34.01 -11.69
C GLN A 67 3.73 -33.86 -11.10
N GLY A 68 2.73 -33.52 -11.92
CA GLY A 68 1.37 -33.24 -11.47
C GLY A 68 1.28 -32.05 -10.51
N ARG A 69 2.23 -31.10 -10.61
CA ARG A 69 2.21 -29.87 -9.82
C ARG A 69 1.18 -28.90 -10.38
N GLY A 70 0.68 -28.03 -9.51
CA GLY A 70 -0.34 -27.06 -9.86
C GLY A 70 -0.21 -25.75 -9.11
N PHE A 71 -1.10 -24.81 -9.43
CA PHE A 71 -1.21 -23.51 -8.81
C PHE A 71 -2.66 -23.03 -8.80
N SER A 72 -2.95 -22.10 -7.88
CA SER A 72 -4.24 -21.40 -7.83
C SER A 72 -4.10 -20.04 -8.49
N LEU A 73 -4.95 -19.77 -9.48
CA LEU A 73 -5.05 -18.46 -10.09
C LEU A 73 -6.26 -17.73 -9.51
N GLN A 74 -5.99 -16.63 -8.81
CA GLN A 74 -7.02 -15.69 -8.39
C GLN A 74 -7.09 -14.53 -9.36
N ARG A 75 -8.28 -13.93 -9.48
CA ARG A 75 -8.41 -12.67 -10.20
C ARG A 75 -7.61 -11.59 -9.47
N SER A 76 -6.66 -10.97 -10.16
CA SER A 76 -5.89 -9.84 -9.66
C SER A 76 -5.94 -8.69 -10.68
N GLU A 77 -5.63 -7.47 -10.23
CA GLU A 77 -5.57 -6.28 -11.10
C GLU A 77 -4.37 -6.30 -12.06
N GLY A 78 -3.54 -7.36 -12.01
CA GLY A 78 -2.39 -7.54 -12.88
C GLY A 78 -2.26 -8.99 -13.36
N MET A 79 -1.19 -9.27 -14.09
CA MET A 79 -0.88 -10.64 -14.48
C MET A 79 -0.16 -11.37 -13.37
N SER A 80 -0.62 -12.58 -13.03
CA SER A 80 0.15 -13.52 -12.20
C SER A 80 1.44 -13.93 -12.92
N ILE A 81 2.55 -14.02 -12.18
CA ILE A 81 3.85 -14.50 -12.66
C ILE A 81 4.02 -15.95 -12.24
N GLN A 82 4.27 -16.83 -13.20
CA GLN A 82 4.55 -18.24 -12.94
C GLN A 82 5.75 -18.68 -13.78
N ASP A 83 6.89 -18.89 -13.15
CA ASP A 83 8.08 -19.40 -13.84
C ASP A 83 8.16 -20.92 -13.76
N PHE A 84 8.82 -21.52 -14.75
CA PHE A 84 9.12 -22.95 -14.80
C PHE A 84 10.61 -23.17 -14.97
N ALA A 85 11.10 -24.34 -14.57
CA ALA A 85 12.47 -24.73 -14.76
C ALA A 85 12.55 -26.19 -15.22
N LEU A 86 13.33 -26.45 -16.26
CA LEU A 86 13.60 -27.80 -16.77
C LEU A 86 15.07 -28.15 -16.60
N VAL A 87 15.34 -29.38 -16.16
CA VAL A 87 16.70 -29.91 -16.02
C VAL A 87 17.15 -30.49 -17.36
N LYS A 88 18.37 -30.20 -17.79
CA LYS A 88 18.95 -30.75 -19.03
C LYS A 88 18.98 -32.28 -18.96
N ARG A 89 18.55 -32.96 -20.02
CA ARG A 89 18.50 -34.43 -20.04
C ARG A 89 19.91 -34.99 -20.18
N THR A 90 20.27 -35.95 -19.33
CA THR A 90 21.43 -36.83 -19.52
C THR A 90 20.99 -38.10 -20.25
N THR A 91 21.88 -38.67 -21.05
CA THR A 91 21.55 -39.65 -22.11
C THR A 91 20.94 -40.96 -21.62
N ASP A 92 20.92 -41.23 -20.32
CA ASP A 92 20.64 -42.55 -19.74
C ASP A 92 19.42 -42.62 -18.79
N GLU A 93 18.57 -41.60 -18.77
CA GLU A 93 17.42 -41.61 -17.85
C GLU A 93 16.21 -42.38 -18.44
N PRO A 94 15.64 -43.36 -17.73
CA PRO A 94 14.48 -44.10 -18.19
C PRO A 94 13.26 -43.18 -18.33
N ALA A 95 12.38 -43.50 -19.29
CA ALA A 95 11.14 -42.76 -19.49
C ALA A 95 10.33 -42.69 -18.19
N HIS A 96 10.07 -41.47 -17.71
CA HIS A 96 9.24 -41.22 -16.55
C HIS A 96 7.77 -41.44 -16.92
N GLN A 97 7.05 -42.25 -16.15
CA GLN A 97 5.60 -42.35 -16.26
C GLN A 97 4.98 -41.18 -15.49
N PRO A 98 4.19 -40.31 -16.13
CA PRO A 98 3.55 -39.19 -15.44
C PRO A 98 2.65 -39.68 -14.30
N PRO A 99 2.65 -38.99 -13.14
CA PRO A 99 1.67 -39.24 -12.10
C PRO A 99 0.26 -39.04 -12.65
N GLN A 100 -0.66 -39.92 -12.23
CA GLN A 100 -2.07 -39.71 -12.51
C GLN A 100 -2.56 -38.52 -11.69
N LEU A 101 -3.07 -37.49 -12.38
CA LEU A 101 -3.65 -36.33 -11.71
C LEU A 101 -4.90 -36.77 -10.92
N PRO A 102 -5.12 -36.24 -9.71
CA PRO A 102 -6.40 -36.39 -9.04
C PRO A 102 -7.44 -35.61 -9.84
N ILE A 103 -8.18 -36.31 -10.70
CA ILE A 103 -9.25 -35.72 -11.52
C ILE A 103 -10.41 -35.40 -10.58
N VAL A 104 -10.71 -34.11 -10.43
CA VAL A 104 -11.88 -33.62 -9.72
C VAL A 104 -12.94 -33.24 -10.74
N GLN A 105 -14.19 -33.61 -10.46
CA GLN A 105 -15.33 -33.17 -11.25
C GLN A 105 -15.57 -31.68 -11.01
N ILE A 106 -15.68 -30.88 -12.08
CA ILE A 106 -15.79 -29.41 -12.00
C ILE A 106 -16.90 -28.87 -12.89
N GLY A 107 -17.53 -27.78 -12.46
CA GLY A 107 -18.48 -26.99 -13.25
C GLY A 107 -18.06 -25.52 -13.34
N ARG A 108 -18.70 -24.77 -14.23
CA ARG A 108 -18.47 -23.33 -14.41
C ARG A 108 -19.60 -22.55 -13.74
N LEU A 109 -19.28 -21.58 -12.89
CA LEU A 109 -20.23 -20.62 -12.34
C LEU A 109 -20.01 -19.24 -12.98
N GLN A 110 -21.07 -18.65 -13.50
CA GLN A 110 -21.04 -17.30 -14.09
C GLN A 110 -22.28 -16.49 -13.69
N GLY A 111 -22.21 -15.17 -13.87
CA GLY A 111 -23.33 -14.27 -13.68
C GLY A 111 -22.89 -12.84 -13.39
N HIS A 112 -23.76 -12.06 -12.74
CA HIS A 112 -23.54 -10.64 -12.48
C HIS A 112 -23.85 -10.26 -11.04
N VAL A 113 -23.18 -9.22 -10.56
CA VAL A 113 -23.56 -8.51 -9.35
C VAL A 113 -24.21 -7.19 -9.75
N TRP A 114 -25.47 -7.01 -9.39
CA TRP A 114 -26.30 -5.85 -9.71
C TRP A 114 -26.58 -5.00 -8.47
N GLU A 115 -26.77 -3.70 -8.67
CA GLU A 115 -27.46 -2.79 -7.76
C GLU A 115 -28.84 -2.51 -8.34
N ARG A 116 -29.89 -2.58 -7.51
CA ARG A 116 -31.21 -2.05 -7.87
C ARG A 116 -31.27 -0.56 -7.51
N THR A 117 -31.37 0.30 -8.52
CA THR A 117 -31.50 1.75 -8.32
C THR A 117 -32.84 2.12 -7.70
N ALA A 118 -32.99 3.37 -7.25
CA ALA A 118 -34.27 3.89 -6.73
C ALA A 118 -35.39 3.83 -7.80
N GLN A 119 -35.03 3.85 -9.08
CA GLN A 119 -35.92 3.74 -10.23
C GLN A 119 -36.23 2.27 -10.59
N GLY A 120 -35.61 1.30 -9.91
CA GLY A 120 -35.80 -0.12 -10.14
C GLY A 120 -34.89 -0.74 -11.21
N GLU A 121 -34.04 0.07 -11.85
CA GLU A 121 -33.07 -0.38 -12.86
C GLU A 121 -31.95 -1.21 -12.22
N LEU A 122 -31.38 -2.15 -12.97
CA LEU A 122 -30.24 -2.96 -12.55
C LEU A 122 -28.95 -2.38 -13.14
N VAL A 123 -28.01 -2.01 -12.29
CA VAL A 123 -26.70 -1.46 -12.68
C VAL A 123 -25.59 -2.36 -12.16
N GLY A 124 -24.64 -2.72 -13.02
CA GLY A 124 -23.55 -3.62 -12.65
C GLY A 124 -22.66 -3.02 -11.55
N VAL A 125 -22.37 -3.80 -10.51
CA VAL A 125 -21.50 -3.40 -9.39
C VAL A 125 -20.07 -3.91 -9.67
N PRO A 126 -19.15 -3.04 -10.09
CA PRO A 126 -17.78 -3.45 -10.37
C PRO A 126 -17.02 -3.68 -9.06
N ALA A 127 -15.98 -4.51 -9.10
CA ALA A 127 -15.15 -4.84 -7.95
C ALA A 127 -15.90 -5.42 -6.74
N ALA A 128 -17.12 -5.93 -6.93
CA ALA A 128 -17.81 -6.70 -5.93
C ALA A 128 -17.09 -8.04 -5.71
N VAL A 129 -17.00 -8.49 -4.46
CA VAL A 129 -16.37 -9.74 -4.08
C VAL A 129 -17.46 -10.78 -3.82
N ILE A 130 -17.43 -11.88 -4.56
CA ILE A 130 -18.23 -13.07 -4.29
C ILE A 130 -17.34 -14.08 -3.56
N ALA A 131 -17.76 -14.47 -2.36
CA ALA A 131 -17.14 -15.52 -1.56
C ALA A 131 -18.00 -16.78 -1.61
N LEU A 132 -17.39 -17.88 -2.05
CA LEU A 132 -18.01 -19.17 -2.32
C LEU A 132 -17.40 -20.20 -1.37
N ARG A 133 -18.23 -20.81 -0.52
CA ARG A 133 -17.80 -21.83 0.44
C ARG A 133 -18.42 -23.18 0.08
N GLN A 134 -17.61 -24.18 -0.20
CA GLN A 134 -18.10 -25.53 -0.47
C GLN A 134 -18.68 -26.15 0.81
N VAL A 135 -19.87 -26.73 0.73
CA VAL A 135 -20.57 -27.25 1.93
C VAL A 135 -19.85 -28.46 2.54
N SER A 136 -19.28 -29.33 1.71
CA SER A 136 -18.66 -30.59 2.15
C SER A 136 -17.27 -30.41 2.76
N SER A 137 -16.44 -29.54 2.19
CA SER A 137 -15.03 -29.37 2.56
C SER A 137 -14.72 -28.08 3.32
N GLN A 138 -15.67 -27.14 3.36
CA GLN A 138 -15.49 -25.76 3.80
C GLN A 138 -14.47 -24.95 2.98
N GLN A 139 -14.01 -25.46 1.84
CA GLN A 139 -13.11 -24.76 0.93
C GLN A 139 -13.71 -23.41 0.52
N LEU A 140 -12.89 -22.36 0.57
CA LEU A 140 -13.28 -21.00 0.24
C LEU A 140 -12.64 -20.54 -1.08
N THR A 141 -13.47 -20.14 -2.03
CA THR A 141 -13.08 -19.50 -3.29
C THR A 141 -13.59 -18.07 -3.32
N LYS A 142 -12.77 -17.12 -3.77
CA LYS A 142 -13.17 -15.72 -3.92
C LYS A 142 -13.02 -15.31 -5.38
N VAL A 143 -14.04 -14.63 -5.91
CA VAL A 143 -14.02 -14.03 -7.25
C VAL A 143 -14.45 -12.57 -7.15
N VAL A 144 -13.83 -11.72 -7.96
CA VAL A 144 -14.12 -10.28 -8.01
C VAL A 144 -14.78 -9.96 -9.35
N THR A 145 -15.80 -9.11 -9.37
CA THR A 145 -16.49 -8.72 -10.62
C THR A 145 -15.66 -7.79 -11.49
N ARG A 146 -15.95 -7.75 -12.81
CA ARG A 146 -15.17 -6.95 -13.78
C ARG A 146 -15.32 -5.45 -13.52
N ARG A 147 -14.19 -4.73 -13.50
CA ARG A 147 -14.12 -3.26 -13.56
C ARG A 147 -14.25 -2.86 -15.03
N ASP A 148 -15.03 -1.83 -15.32
CA ASP A 148 -15.43 -1.37 -16.67
C ASP A 148 -14.31 -1.48 -17.74
N GLU A 149 -14.38 -2.49 -18.61
CA GLU A 149 -13.50 -2.66 -19.78
C GLU A 149 -14.22 -2.24 -21.08
N GLY A 150 -14.81 -1.05 -21.08
CA GLY A 150 -15.35 -0.40 -22.29
C GLY A 150 -16.76 -0.81 -22.71
N GLU A 151 -17.25 -2.00 -22.35
CA GLU A 151 -18.65 -2.41 -22.57
C GLU A 151 -19.45 -2.38 -21.27
N GLN A 152 -20.44 -1.48 -21.17
CA GLN A 152 -21.32 -1.35 -20.00
C GLN A 152 -22.02 -2.66 -19.61
N GLN A 153 -22.19 -3.60 -20.56
CA GLN A 153 -22.80 -4.90 -20.34
C GLN A 153 -21.94 -5.85 -19.50
N LEU A 154 -20.60 -5.68 -19.49
CA LEU A 154 -19.71 -6.55 -18.72
C LEU A 154 -19.48 -6.07 -17.29
N ARG A 155 -19.96 -4.87 -16.94
CA ARG A 155 -19.82 -4.31 -15.61
C ARG A 155 -20.53 -5.19 -14.59
N GLY A 156 -19.82 -5.59 -13.54
CA GLY A 156 -20.39 -6.47 -12.52
C GLY A 156 -20.44 -7.95 -12.89
N SER A 157 -20.04 -8.34 -14.11
CA SER A 157 -19.94 -9.77 -14.48
C SER A 157 -18.84 -10.49 -13.70
N TYR A 158 -19.02 -11.79 -13.47
CA TYR A 158 -18.02 -12.67 -12.90
C TYR A 158 -18.10 -14.07 -13.50
N GLU A 159 -17.00 -14.81 -13.36
CA GLU A 159 -16.86 -16.18 -13.82
C GLU A 159 -15.82 -16.92 -12.95
N VAL A 160 -16.11 -18.17 -12.59
CA VAL A 160 -15.21 -19.02 -11.80
C VAL A 160 -15.45 -20.50 -12.08
N ILE A 161 -14.38 -21.30 -12.03
CA ILE A 161 -14.45 -22.77 -12.09
C ILE A 161 -14.47 -23.32 -10.66
N LEU A 162 -15.40 -24.23 -10.37
CA LEU A 162 -15.61 -24.79 -9.04
C LEU A 162 -15.72 -26.31 -9.11
N GLU A 163 -15.35 -26.99 -8.03
CA GLU A 163 -15.58 -28.41 -7.85
C GLU A 163 -17.08 -28.71 -7.76
N GLU A 164 -17.49 -29.87 -8.27
CA GLU A 164 -18.86 -30.36 -8.20
C GLU A 164 -19.37 -30.41 -6.75
N GLY A 165 -20.63 -30.04 -6.57
CA GLY A 165 -21.33 -30.12 -5.30
C GLY A 165 -22.02 -28.81 -4.90
N PRO A 166 -22.59 -28.78 -3.69
CA PRO A 166 -23.27 -27.60 -3.17
C PRO A 166 -22.29 -26.57 -2.58
N TRP A 167 -22.53 -25.29 -2.89
CA TRP A 167 -21.74 -24.14 -2.45
C TRP A 167 -22.63 -23.06 -1.83
N HIS A 168 -22.24 -22.52 -0.68
CA HIS A 168 -22.81 -21.28 -0.17
C HIS A 168 -22.13 -20.08 -0.80
N ALA A 169 -22.90 -19.09 -1.22
CA ALA A 169 -22.39 -17.86 -1.78
C ALA A 169 -22.72 -16.66 -0.89
N SER A 170 -21.81 -15.68 -0.89
CA SER A 170 -22.09 -14.34 -0.41
C SER A 170 -21.45 -13.33 -1.34
N ALA A 171 -22.10 -12.18 -1.53
CA ALA A 171 -21.61 -11.09 -2.36
C ALA A 171 -21.53 -9.82 -1.52
N SER A 172 -20.44 -9.06 -1.68
CA SER A 172 -20.20 -7.82 -0.94
C SER A 172 -19.50 -6.79 -1.82
N ALA A 173 -19.78 -5.51 -1.57
CA ALA A 173 -19.11 -4.40 -2.22
C ALA A 173 -19.10 -3.18 -1.29
N PRO A 174 -18.10 -2.27 -1.39
CA PRO A 174 -18.08 -1.04 -0.60
C PRO A 174 -19.36 -0.21 -0.79
N GLY A 175 -20.00 0.18 0.32
CA GLY A 175 -21.25 0.93 0.31
C GLY A 175 -22.52 0.08 0.13
N PHE A 176 -22.40 -1.24 0.11
CA PHE A 176 -23.53 -2.18 0.00
C PHE A 176 -23.63 -3.07 1.24
N GLN A 177 -24.84 -3.52 1.54
CA GLN A 177 -25.05 -4.60 2.50
C GLN A 177 -24.56 -5.92 1.88
N THR A 178 -23.85 -6.72 2.68
CA THR A 178 -23.44 -8.08 2.28
C THR A 178 -24.69 -8.93 2.05
N LEU A 179 -24.83 -9.47 0.85
CA LEU A 179 -25.84 -10.45 0.52
C LEU A 179 -25.29 -11.84 0.83
N VAL A 180 -26.02 -12.63 1.61
CA VAL A 180 -25.79 -14.06 1.77
C VAL A 180 -26.86 -14.79 0.98
N ASP A 181 -26.44 -15.66 0.06
CA ASP A 181 -27.37 -16.43 -0.76
C ASP A 181 -28.12 -17.42 0.14
N PRO A 182 -29.48 -17.37 0.18
CA PRO A 182 -30.25 -18.24 1.05
C PRO A 182 -30.16 -19.72 0.66
N GLU A 183 -29.88 -20.03 -0.61
CA GLU A 183 -29.87 -21.41 -1.11
C GLU A 183 -28.45 -21.79 -1.59
N PRO A 184 -27.98 -23.01 -1.28
CA PRO A 184 -26.74 -23.51 -1.86
C PRO A 184 -26.82 -23.57 -3.40
N LEU A 185 -25.78 -23.07 -4.06
CA LEU A 185 -25.57 -23.23 -5.49
C LEU A 185 -25.09 -24.65 -5.78
N LEU A 186 -25.83 -25.39 -6.60
CA LEU A 186 -25.40 -26.70 -7.06
C LEU A 186 -24.52 -26.54 -8.31
N ILE A 187 -23.24 -26.89 -8.18
CA ILE A 187 -22.31 -26.98 -9.29
C ILE A 187 -22.32 -28.42 -9.79
N THR A 188 -22.64 -28.61 -11.07
CA THR A 188 -22.65 -29.93 -11.72
C THR A 188 -21.47 -30.04 -12.67
N SER A 189 -20.82 -31.21 -12.68
CA SER A 189 -19.67 -31.45 -13.56
C SER A 189 -19.99 -31.21 -15.03
N GLY A 190 -19.12 -30.48 -15.73
CA GLY A 190 -19.24 -30.20 -17.16
C GLY A 190 -20.34 -29.21 -17.56
N ASN A 191 -21.13 -28.72 -16.61
CA ASN A 191 -22.23 -27.79 -16.87
C ASN A 191 -21.87 -26.36 -16.47
N GLU A 192 -22.59 -25.41 -17.08
CA GLU A 192 -22.60 -24.01 -16.66
C GLU A 192 -23.77 -23.75 -15.71
N THR A 193 -23.46 -23.17 -14.56
CA THR A 193 -24.43 -22.67 -13.59
C THR A 193 -24.43 -21.15 -13.67
N GLU A 194 -25.61 -20.55 -13.84
CA GLU A 194 -25.79 -19.09 -13.83
C GLU A 194 -26.38 -18.64 -12.50
N ARG A 195 -25.79 -17.60 -11.89
CA ARG A 195 -26.31 -16.98 -10.67
C ARG A 195 -26.05 -15.48 -10.66
N ASP A 196 -27.10 -14.71 -10.42
CA ASP A 196 -26.96 -13.26 -10.22
C ASP A 196 -27.13 -12.90 -8.74
N PHE A 197 -26.43 -11.85 -8.31
CA PHE A 197 -26.52 -11.29 -6.97
C PHE A 197 -27.01 -9.85 -7.06
N VAL A 198 -28.06 -9.49 -6.30
CA VAL A 198 -28.56 -8.12 -6.26
C VAL A 198 -28.23 -7.51 -4.90
N LEU A 199 -27.23 -6.63 -4.86
CA LEU A 199 -26.83 -5.92 -3.66
C LEU A 199 -27.75 -4.75 -3.38
N THR A 200 -28.02 -4.52 -2.09
CA THR A 200 -28.76 -3.36 -1.62
C THR A 200 -27.78 -2.34 -1.08
N ARG A 201 -27.82 -1.10 -1.60
CA ARG A 201 -26.97 -0.02 -1.11
C ARG A 201 -27.26 0.20 0.37
N GLN A 202 -26.22 0.19 1.18
CA GLN A 202 -26.36 0.49 2.60
C GLN A 202 -26.80 1.96 2.69
N PRO A 203 -27.93 2.27 3.36
CA PRO A 203 -28.33 3.66 3.54
C PRO A 203 -27.19 4.36 4.25
N THR A 204 -26.57 5.33 3.58
CA THR A 204 -25.56 6.16 4.22
C THR A 204 -26.31 6.90 5.33
N PRO A 205 -25.99 6.65 6.61
CA PRO A 205 -26.67 7.35 7.68
C PRO A 205 -26.50 8.85 7.41
N ARG A 206 -27.60 9.60 7.55
CA ARG A 206 -27.52 11.05 7.45
C ARG A 206 -26.47 11.48 8.49
N PRO A 207 -25.47 12.29 8.10
CA PRO A 207 -24.38 12.66 8.99
C PRO A 207 -24.88 13.63 10.07
N GLU A 208 -25.55 13.12 11.10
CA GLU A 208 -26.03 13.95 12.21
C GLU A 208 -24.86 14.29 13.15
N GLY A 209 -24.73 15.58 13.49
CA GLY A 209 -23.74 16.02 14.48
C GLY A 209 -22.28 16.01 13.98
N GLN A 210 -22.05 15.93 12.68
CA GLN A 210 -20.73 15.97 12.07
C GLN A 210 -20.74 16.73 10.74
N GLY A 211 -19.58 17.26 10.34
CA GLY A 211 -19.48 17.98 9.08
C GLY A 211 -18.39 19.05 9.07
N ILE A 212 -18.67 20.17 8.42
CA ILE A 212 -17.82 21.37 8.47
C ILE A 212 -18.57 22.51 9.15
N ARG A 213 -17.85 23.31 9.91
CA ARG A 213 -18.37 24.59 10.42
C ARG A 213 -17.26 25.62 10.41
N GLY A 214 -17.60 26.88 10.35
CA GLY A 214 -16.55 27.86 10.18
C GLY A 214 -17.03 29.27 10.02
N ILE A 215 -16.09 30.10 9.61
CA ILE A 215 -16.32 31.49 9.26
C ILE A 215 -15.55 31.85 8.00
N VAL A 216 -16.22 32.51 7.07
CA VAL A 216 -15.57 33.25 5.98
C VAL A 216 -15.37 34.68 6.46
N ARG A 217 -14.23 35.29 6.19
CA ARG A 217 -13.91 36.67 6.57
C ARG A 217 -13.38 37.46 5.39
N VAL A 218 -13.48 38.77 5.48
CA VAL A 218 -12.83 39.70 4.55
C VAL A 218 -11.57 40.26 5.21
N ARG A 219 -10.43 40.23 4.51
CA ARG A 219 -9.20 40.90 4.93
C ARG A 219 -9.29 42.40 4.62
N ALA A 220 -10.15 43.10 5.33
CA ALA A 220 -10.11 44.56 5.41
C ALA A 220 -9.37 44.91 6.70
N GLY A 221 -8.49 45.92 6.68
CA GLY A 221 -7.76 46.38 7.86
C GLY A 221 -8.64 46.89 9.02
N VAL A 222 -9.96 46.80 8.88
CA VAL A 222 -10.96 47.13 9.89
C VAL A 222 -11.62 45.84 10.38
N PRO A 223 -11.52 45.52 11.69
CA PRO A 223 -12.22 44.38 12.27
C PRO A 223 -13.75 44.55 12.10
N ASN A 224 -14.45 43.45 11.80
CA ASN A 224 -15.90 43.39 11.57
C ASN A 224 -16.42 43.99 10.25
N THR A 225 -15.60 43.99 9.19
CA THR A 225 -16.11 44.32 7.85
C THR A 225 -17.16 43.28 7.43
N PRO A 226 -18.40 43.68 7.09
CA PRO A 226 -19.46 42.76 6.69
C PRO A 226 -19.07 42.03 5.40
N LEU A 227 -19.55 40.78 5.24
CA LEU A 227 -19.34 40.05 3.99
C LEU A 227 -20.13 40.67 2.84
N PRO A 228 -19.62 40.56 1.60
CA PRO A 228 -20.41 40.83 0.40
C PRO A 228 -21.68 39.98 0.40
N ALA A 229 -22.80 40.58 -0.02
CA ALA A 229 -24.10 39.92 -0.04
C ALA A 229 -24.15 38.74 -1.03
N ASP A 230 -23.24 38.72 -2.01
CA ASP A 230 -23.11 37.69 -3.03
C ASP A 230 -22.03 36.64 -2.68
N CYS A 231 -21.49 36.64 -1.46
CA CYS A 231 -20.52 35.64 -1.06
C CYS A 231 -21.16 34.25 -0.94
N VAL A 232 -20.58 33.27 -1.64
CA VAL A 232 -21.01 31.86 -1.63
C VAL A 232 -19.84 30.96 -1.23
N LEU A 233 -20.12 29.93 -0.43
CA LEU A 233 -19.17 28.86 -0.13
C LEU A 233 -19.51 27.63 -0.97
N HIS A 234 -18.58 27.21 -1.81
CA HIS A 234 -18.67 25.99 -2.60
C HIS A 234 -17.96 24.82 -1.90
N ILE A 235 -18.59 23.65 -1.88
CA ILE A 235 -17.97 22.38 -1.49
C ILE A 235 -17.84 21.50 -2.72
N ASP A 236 -16.63 21.05 -3.00
CA ASP A 236 -16.41 19.92 -3.91
C ASP A 236 -16.42 18.62 -3.10
N THR A 237 -17.50 17.85 -3.28
CA THR A 237 -17.62 16.52 -2.73
C THR A 237 -16.94 15.55 -3.70
N ASN A 238 -15.62 15.46 -3.68
CA ASN A 238 -14.88 14.55 -4.56
C ASN A 238 -15.04 13.08 -4.09
N THR A 239 -16.28 12.61 -4.09
CA THR A 239 -16.73 11.31 -3.61
C THR A 239 -16.80 10.38 -4.81
N PRO A 240 -16.23 9.15 -4.75
CA PRO A 240 -16.32 8.19 -5.84
C PRO A 240 -17.79 7.99 -6.28
N GLY A 241 -18.11 8.42 -7.52
CA GLY A 241 -19.43 8.27 -8.12
C GLY A 241 -20.39 9.47 -7.98
N LYS A 242 -20.00 10.56 -7.29
CA LYS A 242 -20.75 11.83 -7.27
C LYS A 242 -19.76 13.00 -7.22
N SER A 243 -19.46 13.59 -8.37
CA SER A 243 -18.87 14.94 -8.42
C SER A 243 -20.01 15.95 -8.42
N GLY A 244 -20.05 16.79 -7.40
CA GLY A 244 -21.05 17.84 -7.27
C GLY A 244 -20.44 19.02 -6.54
N ILE A 245 -20.65 20.21 -7.09
CA ILE A 245 -20.35 21.46 -6.40
C ILE A 245 -21.64 21.85 -5.67
N GLU A 246 -21.61 21.80 -4.34
CA GLU A 246 -22.72 22.25 -3.51
C GLU A 246 -22.45 23.68 -3.02
N ALA A 247 -23.42 24.58 -3.15
CA ALA A 247 -23.35 25.94 -2.62
C ALA A 247 -23.99 26.00 -1.23
N ILE A 248 -23.20 26.38 -0.21
CA ILE A 248 -23.67 26.58 1.16
C ILE A 248 -24.00 28.06 1.37
N PRO A 249 -25.20 28.39 1.88
CA PRO A 249 -25.51 29.76 2.31
C PRO A 249 -24.68 30.14 3.55
N LEU A 250 -24.12 31.34 3.53
CA LEU A 250 -23.40 31.94 4.65
C LEU A 250 -24.35 32.83 5.47
N SER A 251 -24.14 32.91 6.78
CA SER A 251 -24.80 33.95 7.58
C SER A 251 -24.24 35.35 7.22
N PRO A 252 -24.93 36.45 7.59
CA PRO A 252 -24.40 37.81 7.40
C PRO A 252 -23.04 38.08 8.09
N SER A 253 -22.71 37.29 9.13
CA SER A 253 -21.41 37.33 9.81
C SER A 253 -20.38 36.36 9.21
N GLY A 254 -20.71 35.70 8.10
CA GLY A 254 -19.85 34.74 7.40
C GLY A 254 -19.81 33.35 8.02
N GLN A 255 -20.61 33.10 9.05
CA GLN A 255 -20.64 31.80 9.72
C GLN A 255 -21.37 30.77 8.88
N PHE A 256 -20.89 29.54 8.89
CA PHE A 256 -21.54 28.41 8.24
C PHE A 256 -21.41 27.14 9.08
N GLN A 257 -22.38 26.24 8.89
CA GLN A 257 -22.36 24.88 9.41
C GLN A 257 -23.08 24.00 8.39
N HIS A 258 -22.42 22.93 7.94
CA HIS A 258 -22.96 22.00 6.95
C HIS A 258 -22.64 20.57 7.36
N GLU A 259 -23.65 19.72 7.36
CA GLU A 259 -23.51 18.31 7.73
C GLU A 259 -22.92 17.51 6.58
N LEU A 260 -21.80 16.83 6.82
CA LEU A 260 -21.07 16.08 5.80
C LEU A 260 -20.66 14.70 6.33
N ALA A 261 -20.68 13.70 5.45
CA ALA A 261 -20.18 12.37 5.77
C ALA A 261 -18.65 12.41 5.99
N PRO A 262 -18.06 11.43 6.71
CA PRO A 262 -16.61 11.40 6.89
C PRO A 262 -15.91 11.21 5.54
N ASN A 263 -15.17 12.22 5.09
CA ASN A 263 -14.42 12.21 3.82
C ASN A 263 -13.44 13.40 3.76
N ALA A 264 -12.64 13.48 2.69
CA ALA A 264 -11.91 14.67 2.29
C ALA A 264 -12.75 15.51 1.32
N TYR A 265 -12.78 16.82 1.55
CA TYR A 265 -13.50 17.80 0.73
C TYR A 265 -12.56 18.92 0.29
N ALA A 266 -12.92 19.65 -0.78
CA ALA A 266 -12.32 20.94 -1.09
C ALA A 266 -13.37 22.04 -0.91
N LEU A 267 -12.94 23.18 -0.37
CA LEU A 267 -13.81 24.33 -0.08
C LEU A 267 -13.31 25.56 -0.84
N GLU A 268 -14.24 26.32 -1.43
CA GLU A 268 -13.94 27.58 -2.10
C GLU A 268 -14.97 28.65 -1.72
N ALA A 269 -14.52 29.75 -1.13
CA ALA A 269 -15.35 30.94 -0.93
C ALA A 269 -15.14 31.93 -2.09
N VAL A 270 -16.23 32.38 -2.69
CA VAL A 270 -16.23 33.28 -3.86
C VAL A 270 -17.16 34.47 -3.60
N ALA A 271 -16.72 35.69 -3.95
CA ALA A 271 -17.53 36.92 -3.88
C ALA A 271 -17.03 37.96 -4.90
N SER A 272 -17.92 38.82 -5.43
CA SER A 272 -17.55 39.86 -6.39
C SER A 272 -16.63 40.92 -5.78
N GLY A 273 -15.57 41.28 -6.52
CA GLY A 273 -14.57 42.25 -6.05
C GLY A 273 -13.54 41.66 -5.08
N TYR A 274 -13.54 40.34 -4.87
CA TYR A 274 -12.58 39.63 -4.04
C TYR A 274 -11.94 38.47 -4.81
N ARG A 275 -10.69 38.16 -4.47
CA ARG A 275 -10.06 36.91 -4.89
C ARG A 275 -10.67 35.75 -4.10
N SER A 276 -10.93 34.63 -4.78
CA SER A 276 -11.50 33.45 -4.12
C SER A 276 -10.54 32.88 -3.07
N SER A 277 -11.11 32.30 -2.02
CA SER A 277 -10.36 31.67 -0.93
C SER A 277 -10.59 30.17 -0.98
N HIS A 278 -9.53 29.41 -1.28
CA HIS A 278 -9.59 27.97 -1.45
C HIS A 278 -8.89 27.23 -0.30
N ARG A 279 -9.46 26.09 0.12
CA ARG A 279 -8.84 25.19 1.11
C ARG A 279 -9.12 23.73 0.77
N ALA A 280 -8.06 22.98 0.52
CA ALA A 280 -8.11 21.54 0.30
C ALA A 280 -6.82 20.84 0.77
N PRO A 281 -6.89 19.59 1.28
CA PRO A 281 -8.11 18.87 1.66
C PRO A 281 -8.65 19.33 3.04
N VAL A 282 -9.96 19.30 3.20
CA VAL A 282 -10.66 19.44 4.48
C VAL A 282 -11.25 18.09 4.87
N PHE A 283 -10.67 17.47 5.91
CA PHE A 283 -11.12 16.18 6.39
C PHE A 283 -12.28 16.33 7.36
N VAL A 284 -13.42 15.72 7.06
CA VAL A 284 -14.53 15.52 8.00
C VAL A 284 -14.35 14.14 8.62
N LEU A 285 -14.48 14.09 9.94
CA LEU A 285 -14.21 12.90 10.72
C LEU A 285 -15.52 12.49 11.43
N PRO A 286 -15.73 11.19 11.70
CA PRO A 286 -17.00 10.72 12.28
C PRO A 286 -17.32 11.44 13.60
N GLY A 287 -18.57 11.87 13.76
CA GLY A 287 -19.09 12.47 14.99
C GLY A 287 -18.54 13.85 15.37
N ARG A 288 -17.87 14.56 14.46
CA ARG A 288 -17.35 15.92 14.74
C ARG A 288 -17.47 16.87 13.56
N TYR A 289 -17.53 18.16 13.90
CA TYR A 289 -17.40 19.25 12.95
C TYR A 289 -15.95 19.69 12.81
N THR A 290 -15.43 19.69 11.59
CA THR A 290 -14.15 20.28 11.25
C THR A 290 -14.30 21.80 11.16
N VAL A 291 -13.49 22.52 11.94
CA VAL A 291 -13.53 23.99 11.98
C VAL A 291 -12.68 24.55 10.85
N VAL A 292 -13.28 25.39 10.02
CA VAL A 292 -12.63 26.00 8.86
C VAL A 292 -12.72 27.53 8.96
N GLU A 293 -11.62 28.19 8.61
CA GLU A 293 -11.59 29.63 8.37
C GLU A 293 -11.11 29.87 6.94
N LEU A 294 -11.82 30.74 6.23
CA LEU A 294 -11.52 31.18 4.87
C LEU A 294 -11.47 32.70 4.87
N THR A 295 -10.54 33.28 4.12
CA THR A 295 -10.36 34.74 4.09
C THR A 295 -10.33 35.21 2.64
N LEU A 296 -11.33 36.03 2.29
CA LEU A 296 -11.41 36.76 1.03
C LEU A 296 -10.51 38.00 1.09
N VAL A 297 -9.77 38.24 0.01
CA VAL A 297 -8.89 39.41 -0.13
C VAL A 297 -9.44 40.29 -1.24
N PRO A 298 -9.64 41.61 -1.02
CA PRO A 298 -10.08 42.51 -2.07
C PRO A 298 -9.19 42.39 -3.31
N ASP A 299 -9.80 42.27 -4.48
CA ASP A 299 -9.07 42.24 -5.73
C ASP A 299 -8.79 43.67 -6.18
N ALA A 300 -7.59 44.17 -5.88
CA ALA A 300 -7.14 45.52 -6.28
C ALA A 300 -7.07 45.70 -7.82
N SER A 301 -7.16 44.61 -8.57
CA SER A 301 -7.15 44.58 -10.04
C SER A 301 -8.55 44.76 -10.64
N ALA A 302 -9.61 44.69 -9.83
CA ALA A 302 -10.97 44.95 -10.29
C ALA A 302 -11.10 46.44 -10.63
N PRO A 303 -11.50 46.83 -11.86
CA PRO A 303 -11.57 48.22 -12.25
C PRO A 303 -12.50 48.99 -11.32
N ALA A 304 -11.96 49.99 -10.63
CA ALA A 304 -12.75 50.96 -9.89
C ALA A 304 -13.79 51.57 -10.84
N SER A 305 -15.02 51.73 -10.35
CA SER A 305 -16.06 52.43 -11.10
C SER A 305 -15.56 53.82 -11.56
N PRO A 306 -15.98 54.32 -12.73
CA PRO A 306 -15.21 55.29 -13.53
C PRO A 306 -15.08 56.73 -12.99
N ASP A 307 -15.49 57.02 -11.75
CA ASP A 307 -15.81 58.39 -11.33
C ASP A 307 -14.84 59.09 -10.38
N ASP A 308 -13.70 58.49 -10.00
CA ASP A 308 -12.70 59.19 -9.18
C ASP A 308 -11.28 59.06 -9.75
N ALA A 309 -10.92 60.01 -10.62
CA ALA A 309 -9.55 60.21 -11.07
C ALA A 309 -8.87 61.32 -10.26
N ALA A 310 -7.80 60.99 -9.54
CA ALA A 310 -6.84 61.93 -8.96
C ALA A 310 -5.41 61.32 -8.97
N PRO A 311 -4.35 62.16 -8.97
CA PRO A 311 -3.18 61.95 -9.82
C PRO A 311 -1.98 61.25 -9.15
N ASP A 312 -1.12 60.75 -10.05
CA ASP A 312 0.14 60.02 -9.87
C ASP A 312 1.05 60.46 -8.72
N GLY A 313 1.45 59.49 -7.91
CA GLY A 313 2.59 59.55 -6.98
C GLY A 313 3.66 58.51 -7.38
N PRO A 314 4.96 58.79 -7.12
CA PRO A 314 6.06 58.07 -7.75
C PRO A 314 6.25 56.65 -7.21
N ASP A 315 6.59 55.75 -8.14
CA ASP A 315 7.00 54.36 -7.93
C ASP A 315 8.02 54.21 -6.78
N VAL A 316 7.58 53.56 -5.71
CA VAL A 316 8.46 52.96 -4.72
C VAL A 316 8.77 51.54 -5.19
N PRO A 317 10.05 51.15 -5.38
CA PRO A 317 10.40 49.80 -5.79
C PRO A 317 9.93 48.81 -4.72
N GLN A 318 8.89 48.03 -5.03
CA GLN A 318 8.43 46.94 -4.19
C GLN A 318 9.54 45.89 -4.09
N GLN A 319 10.03 45.70 -2.87
CA GLN A 319 10.93 44.62 -2.50
C GLN A 319 10.25 43.28 -2.85
N PRO A 320 10.94 42.31 -3.49
CA PRO A 320 10.30 41.06 -3.91
C PRO A 320 9.72 40.35 -2.68
N ASP A 321 8.42 40.03 -2.74
CA ASP A 321 7.72 39.31 -1.68
C ASP A 321 8.33 37.91 -1.53
N ASP A 322 9.13 37.70 -0.47
CA ASP A 322 9.73 36.40 -0.17
C ASP A 322 8.63 35.35 0.06
N LEU A 323 8.74 34.22 -0.66
CA LEU A 323 7.83 33.09 -0.53
C LEU A 323 8.14 32.32 0.77
N VAL A 324 7.58 32.75 1.88
CA VAL A 324 7.81 32.15 3.20
C VAL A 324 6.60 31.32 3.64
N LEU A 325 6.85 30.08 4.07
CA LEU A 325 5.86 29.23 4.75
C LEU A 325 6.13 29.20 6.26
N LEU A 326 5.10 29.51 7.05
CA LEU A 326 5.08 29.35 8.50
C LEU A 326 4.35 28.05 8.87
N ALA A 327 5.03 27.10 9.49
CA ALA A 327 4.39 25.91 10.05
C ALA A 327 4.34 26.00 11.58
N ARG A 328 3.15 25.82 12.16
CA ARG A 328 2.92 25.82 13.61
C ARG A 328 2.56 24.41 14.08
N VAL A 329 3.37 23.84 14.97
CA VAL A 329 3.17 22.50 15.55
C VAL A 329 2.54 22.62 16.93
N VAL A 330 1.38 21.99 17.09
CA VAL A 330 0.60 22.04 18.34
C VAL A 330 0.22 20.65 18.82
N ARG A 331 -0.04 20.52 20.11
CA ARG A 331 -0.57 19.30 20.72
C ARG A 331 -2.07 19.22 20.52
N ASP A 332 -2.55 18.05 20.12
CA ASP A 332 -3.98 17.71 20.15
C ASP A 332 -4.47 17.73 21.60
N SER A 333 -5.46 18.57 21.88
CA SER A 333 -6.09 18.67 23.20
C SER A 333 -7.59 18.48 23.04
N LEU A 334 -8.13 17.43 23.65
CA LEU A 334 -9.56 17.18 23.70
C LEU A 334 -10.30 18.25 24.54
N GLU A 335 -9.60 18.95 25.44
CA GLU A 335 -10.19 19.85 26.45
C GLU A 335 -9.38 21.14 26.65
N GLY A 336 -9.03 21.86 25.56
CA GLY A 336 -8.40 23.17 25.71
C GLY A 336 -7.85 23.76 24.42
N PRO A 337 -7.33 25.01 24.48
CA PRO A 337 -6.67 25.62 23.33
C PRO A 337 -5.41 24.82 22.95
N PRO A 338 -5.08 24.72 21.65
CA PRO A 338 -3.89 24.03 21.18
C PRO A 338 -2.65 24.59 21.87
N ARG A 339 -1.83 23.71 22.46
CA ARG A 339 -0.57 24.11 23.10
C ARG A 339 0.59 23.94 22.13
N PRO A 340 1.48 24.92 21.98
CA PRO A 340 2.63 24.80 21.08
C PRO A 340 3.57 23.66 21.51
N LEU A 341 4.18 23.00 20.54
CA LEU A 341 5.13 21.90 20.73
C LEU A 341 6.56 22.30 20.31
N PRO A 342 7.31 22.97 21.21
CA PRO A 342 8.69 23.33 20.92
C PRO A 342 9.58 22.09 20.77
N GLY A 343 10.53 22.15 19.84
CA GLY A 343 11.45 21.04 19.56
C GLY A 343 10.89 19.97 18.62
N ALA A 344 9.65 20.10 18.13
CA ALA A 344 9.13 19.21 17.09
C ALA A 344 9.92 19.37 15.79
N ALA A 345 10.35 18.26 15.20
CA ALA A 345 11.03 18.26 13.91
C ALA A 345 9.98 18.37 12.80
N VAL A 346 10.16 19.34 11.91
CA VAL A 346 9.26 19.63 10.79
C VAL A 346 10.00 19.46 9.47
N LEU A 347 9.33 18.82 8.52
CA LEU A 347 9.80 18.57 7.17
C LEU A 347 8.78 19.17 6.19
N VAL A 348 9.24 19.94 5.22
CA VAL A 348 8.42 20.54 4.16
C VAL A 348 8.98 20.16 2.80
N ARG A 349 8.12 19.65 1.90
CA ARG A 349 8.49 19.36 0.51
C ARG A 349 7.36 19.69 -0.44
N ARG A 350 7.66 19.91 -1.71
CA ARG A 350 6.62 19.89 -2.74
C ARG A 350 6.09 18.48 -2.94
N GLU A 351 4.84 18.35 -3.36
CA GLU A 351 4.18 17.06 -3.53
C GLU A 351 4.89 16.17 -4.57
N ASP A 352 5.39 16.77 -5.64
CA ASP A 352 6.15 16.15 -6.74
C ASP A 352 7.64 15.91 -6.42
N GLN A 353 8.10 16.41 -5.27
CA GLN A 353 9.51 16.36 -4.88
C GLN A 353 9.83 15.11 -4.02
N PRO A 354 10.95 14.41 -4.27
CA PRO A 354 11.37 13.30 -3.43
C PRO A 354 11.73 13.74 -2.00
N PHE A 355 11.66 12.81 -1.04
CA PHE A 355 11.83 13.09 0.39
C PHE A 355 13.22 13.58 0.80
N ASP A 356 14.24 13.26 0.02
CA ASP A 356 15.62 13.66 0.27
C ASP A 356 15.87 15.15 0.00
N GLN A 357 15.04 15.79 -0.82
CA GLN A 357 15.10 17.23 -1.08
C GLN A 357 14.18 18.06 -0.17
N ALA A 358 13.55 17.44 0.81
CA ALA A 358 12.67 18.13 1.73
C ALA A 358 13.45 19.11 2.64
N LEU A 359 12.92 20.32 2.80
CA LEU A 359 13.40 21.29 3.77
C LEU A 359 13.12 20.78 5.18
N ARG A 360 14.04 21.02 6.11
CA ARG A 360 13.94 20.57 7.50
C ARG A 360 14.15 21.72 8.46
N GLY A 361 13.38 21.75 9.53
CA GLY A 361 13.53 22.71 10.61
C GLY A 361 12.98 22.15 11.92
N THR A 362 13.24 22.86 13.00
CA THR A 362 12.76 22.50 14.34
C THR A 362 11.88 23.63 14.86
N ALA A 363 10.71 23.29 15.37
CA ALA A 363 9.78 24.24 15.93
C ALA A 363 10.38 24.97 17.14
N ASP A 364 10.26 26.30 17.18
CA ASP A 364 10.77 27.17 18.23
C ASP A 364 9.93 27.09 19.52
N GLN A 365 10.20 27.97 20.49
CA GLN A 365 9.45 28.04 21.76
C GLN A 365 7.94 28.30 21.61
N HIS A 366 7.50 28.86 20.49
CA HIS A 366 6.10 29.07 20.14
C HIS A 366 5.52 27.93 19.28
N GLY A 367 6.29 26.86 19.07
CA GLY A 367 5.91 25.76 18.18
C GLY A 367 5.98 26.15 16.70
N GLU A 368 6.70 27.21 16.34
CA GLU A 368 6.73 27.74 14.98
C GLU A 368 8.05 27.44 14.26
N VAL A 369 7.98 27.23 12.95
CA VAL A 369 9.15 27.12 12.08
C VAL A 369 8.86 27.78 10.74
N ARG A 370 9.85 28.52 10.21
CA ARG A 370 9.75 29.23 8.94
C ARG A 370 10.60 28.56 7.87
N PHE A 371 10.05 28.43 6.67
CA PHE A 371 10.72 27.89 5.50
C PHE A 371 10.71 28.92 4.38
N ALA A 372 11.88 29.24 3.83
CA ALA A 372 11.99 29.98 2.58
C ALA A 372 11.79 28.99 1.43
N LEU A 373 10.77 29.23 0.60
CA LEU A 373 10.40 28.37 -0.52
C LEU A 373 10.89 29.01 -1.82
N VAL A 374 11.23 28.17 -2.80
CA VAL A 374 11.80 28.62 -4.07
C VAL A 374 10.71 28.95 -5.08
N GLU A 375 9.61 28.20 -5.08
CA GLU A 375 8.55 28.30 -6.08
C GLU A 375 7.17 28.12 -5.43
N PRO A 376 6.12 28.83 -5.92
CA PRO A 376 4.75 28.56 -5.51
C PRO A 376 4.32 27.15 -5.95
N GLY A 377 3.35 26.55 -5.26
CA GLY A 377 2.83 25.22 -5.59
C GLY A 377 2.26 24.47 -4.38
N SER A 378 1.92 23.19 -4.58
CA SER A 378 1.40 22.32 -3.53
C SER A 378 2.52 21.69 -2.70
N TYR A 379 2.50 21.94 -1.39
CA TYR A 379 3.46 21.46 -0.42
C TYR A 379 2.83 20.52 0.59
N VAL A 380 3.64 19.59 1.09
CA VAL A 380 3.33 18.72 2.23
C VAL A 380 4.27 19.07 3.38
N ALA A 381 3.70 19.40 4.52
CA ALA A 381 4.41 19.66 5.77
C ALA A 381 4.15 18.52 6.76
N LEU A 382 5.19 17.84 7.23
CA LEU A 382 5.14 16.74 8.19
C LEU A 382 5.83 17.17 9.49
N ALA A 383 5.26 16.80 10.64
CA ALA A 383 5.89 17.02 11.93
C ALA A 383 5.98 15.73 12.75
N GLN A 384 7.04 15.60 13.53
CA GLN A 384 7.25 14.52 14.47
C GLN A 384 7.89 15.00 15.77
N MET A 385 7.55 14.35 16.87
CA MET A 385 8.10 14.63 18.19
C MET A 385 8.05 13.35 19.04
N ASN A 386 9.08 13.09 19.86
CA ASN A 386 9.11 11.91 20.72
C ASN A 386 7.93 11.92 21.71
N GLY A 387 7.27 10.77 21.89
CA GLY A 387 6.05 10.65 22.71
C GLY A 387 4.77 11.16 22.03
N TYR A 388 4.82 11.51 20.75
CA TYR A 388 3.66 11.91 19.95
C TYR A 388 3.57 11.08 18.67
N GLN A 389 2.35 10.87 18.18
CA GLN A 389 2.09 10.29 16.87
C GLN A 389 2.46 11.32 15.77
N PRO A 390 3.34 10.99 14.81
CA PRO A 390 3.65 11.87 13.68
C PRO A 390 2.39 12.23 12.87
N ASN A 391 2.33 13.44 12.34
CA ASN A 391 1.20 13.91 11.53
C ASN A 391 1.67 14.92 10.46
N GLY A 392 0.79 15.30 9.53
CA GLY A 392 1.10 16.24 8.47
C GLY A 392 -0.09 17.04 7.95
N SER A 393 0.20 18.02 7.10
CA SER A 393 -0.78 18.89 6.43
C SER A 393 -0.32 19.18 4.99
N ARG A 394 -1.27 19.34 4.07
CA ARG A 394 -1.03 19.82 2.71
C ARG A 394 -1.43 21.29 2.60
N ILE A 395 -0.65 22.08 1.88
CA ILE A 395 -0.88 23.52 1.69
C ILE A 395 -0.48 23.95 0.28
N ASP A 396 -1.31 24.76 -0.37
CA ASP A 396 -0.94 25.45 -1.60
C ASP A 396 -0.30 26.80 -1.24
N VAL A 397 0.91 27.01 -1.70
CA VAL A 397 1.73 28.19 -1.41
C VAL A 397 1.74 29.10 -2.63
N ALA A 398 1.45 30.37 -2.43
CA ALA A 398 1.46 31.39 -3.47
C ALA A 398 2.28 32.63 -3.07
N ILE A 399 2.81 33.33 -4.08
CA ILE A 399 3.56 34.59 -3.91
C ILE A 399 2.61 35.67 -3.36
N GLY A 400 3.06 36.44 -2.37
CA GLY A 400 2.27 37.48 -1.72
C GLY A 400 1.14 36.97 -0.80
N SER A 401 1.00 35.65 -0.64
CA SER A 401 0.01 35.03 0.25
C SER A 401 0.58 34.78 1.65
N HIS A 402 -0.30 34.82 2.65
CA HIS A 402 0.05 34.37 4.02
C HIS A 402 0.04 32.85 4.06
N ASN A 403 1.19 32.25 3.76
CA ASN A 403 1.33 30.79 3.73
C ASN A 403 1.56 30.28 5.16
N GLU A 404 0.48 29.84 5.84
CA GLU A 404 0.54 29.27 7.19
C GLU A 404 -0.18 27.92 7.24
N THR A 405 0.43 26.94 7.92
CA THR A 405 -0.19 25.64 8.21
C THR A 405 -0.04 25.26 9.67
N VAL A 406 -1.07 24.63 10.25
CA VAL A 406 -1.04 24.09 11.61
C VAL A 406 -0.96 22.56 11.55
N ILE A 407 0.01 21.97 12.25
CA ILE A 407 0.19 20.51 12.34
C ILE A 407 -0.09 20.07 13.77
N THR A 408 -1.10 19.23 13.95
CA THR A 408 -1.52 18.75 15.27
C THR A 408 -0.94 17.37 15.56
N LEU A 409 -0.16 17.24 16.63
CA LEU A 409 0.38 15.96 17.08
C LEU A 409 -0.40 15.43 18.28
N ARG A 410 -0.82 14.16 18.20
CA ARG A 410 -1.50 13.48 19.31
C ARG A 410 -0.47 12.88 20.24
N LYS A 411 -0.57 13.17 21.55
CA LYS A 411 0.29 12.53 22.55
C LYS A 411 -0.03 11.03 22.58
N LEU A 412 0.99 10.20 22.47
CA LEU A 412 0.82 8.76 22.66
C LEU A 412 0.57 8.54 24.14
N ASP A 413 -0.56 7.92 24.49
CA ASP A 413 -0.87 7.54 25.85
C ASP A 413 0.05 6.38 26.25
N THR A 414 1.26 6.71 26.69
CA THR A 414 2.17 5.76 27.34
C THR A 414 1.77 5.58 28.80
N THR A 415 0.48 5.33 29.05
CA THR A 415 0.02 4.94 30.38
C THR A 415 0.51 3.52 30.62
N PRO A 416 1.24 3.24 31.73
CA PRO A 416 1.49 1.87 32.13
C PRO A 416 0.16 1.20 32.43
N GLU A 417 -0.27 0.35 31.49
CA GLU A 417 -1.24 -0.74 31.64
C GLU A 417 -2.23 -0.62 32.82
N GLN A 418 -3.23 0.25 32.66
CA GLN A 418 -4.44 0.14 33.47
C GLN A 418 -5.24 -1.06 32.95
N ARG A 419 -5.22 -2.14 33.72
CA ARG A 419 -6.08 -3.32 33.55
C ARG A 419 -7.52 -2.89 33.24
N PRO A 420 -8.12 -3.38 32.14
CA PRO A 420 -9.55 -3.31 31.94
C PRO A 420 -10.27 -3.98 33.14
N PRO A 421 -11.46 -3.49 33.54
CA PRO A 421 -12.26 -4.17 34.55
C PRO A 421 -12.56 -5.59 34.08
N GLU A 422 -12.25 -6.57 34.94
CA GLU A 422 -12.60 -7.98 34.74
C GLU A 422 -14.09 -8.09 34.43
N LEU A 423 -14.41 -8.41 33.17
CA LEU A 423 -15.73 -8.94 32.85
C LEU A 423 -15.88 -10.29 33.58
N PRO A 424 -17.07 -10.59 34.14
CA PRO A 424 -17.30 -11.85 34.82
C PRO A 424 -17.00 -13.02 33.87
N PRO A 425 -16.43 -14.13 34.38
CA PRO A 425 -16.02 -15.25 33.56
C PRO A 425 -17.21 -15.76 32.75
N SER A 426 -17.13 -15.63 31.43
CA SER A 426 -18.06 -16.27 30.51
C SER A 426 -17.86 -17.78 30.63
N ASN A 427 -18.79 -18.44 31.31
CA ASN A 427 -18.80 -19.90 31.43
C ASN A 427 -18.88 -20.54 30.03
N GLY A 428 -17.75 -21.13 29.60
CA GLY A 428 -17.72 -22.47 29.01
C GLY A 428 -18.49 -22.73 27.71
N ARG A 429 -18.33 -21.90 26.68
CA ARG A 429 -18.41 -22.39 25.31
C ARG A 429 -17.07 -22.13 24.64
N GLU A 430 -16.35 -23.20 24.29
CA GLU A 430 -15.21 -23.11 23.38
C GLU A 430 -15.72 -22.46 22.10
N GLY A 431 -15.27 -21.22 21.84
CA GLY A 431 -15.56 -20.54 20.58
C GLY A 431 -15.00 -21.36 19.42
N GLU A 432 -15.64 -21.29 18.27
CA GLU A 432 -15.17 -21.98 17.07
C GLU A 432 -13.71 -21.58 16.79
N PRO A 433 -12.84 -22.56 16.43
CA PRO A 433 -11.46 -22.27 16.14
C PRO A 433 -11.36 -21.39 14.89
N VAL A 434 -10.62 -20.29 15.01
CA VAL A 434 -10.30 -19.32 13.97
C VAL A 434 -8.91 -19.61 13.43
N GLU A 435 -8.75 -19.50 12.11
CA GLU A 435 -7.45 -19.60 11.45
C GLU A 435 -6.64 -18.31 11.65
N VAL A 436 -5.44 -18.44 12.21
CA VAL A 436 -4.52 -17.35 12.51
C VAL A 436 -3.37 -17.37 11.53
N HIS A 437 -3.24 -16.31 10.73
CA HIS A 437 -2.15 -16.12 9.77
C HIS A 437 -1.14 -15.08 10.27
N GLY A 438 0.14 -15.31 10.04
CA GLY A 438 1.17 -14.32 10.35
C GLY A 438 2.52 -14.58 9.73
N TYR A 439 3.46 -13.67 10.01
CA TYR A 439 4.84 -13.73 9.56
C TYR A 439 5.81 -13.46 10.72
N VAL A 440 6.94 -14.15 10.74
CA VAL A 440 8.13 -13.80 11.52
C VAL A 440 9.13 -13.14 10.58
N VAL A 441 9.50 -11.89 10.84
CA VAL A 441 10.29 -11.05 9.93
C VAL A 441 11.38 -10.28 10.66
N TYR A 442 12.39 -9.82 9.92
CA TYR A 442 13.32 -8.78 10.36
C TYR A 442 13.36 -7.64 9.34
N ARG A 443 13.75 -6.45 9.79
CA ARG A 443 13.91 -5.28 8.92
C ARG A 443 15.25 -5.36 8.19
N ASP A 444 15.20 -5.21 6.88
CA ASP A 444 16.40 -5.15 6.05
C ASP A 444 16.18 -4.11 4.93
N PRO A 445 17.01 -3.06 4.87
CA PRO A 445 16.91 -2.06 3.82
C PRO A 445 17.20 -2.61 2.41
N GLN A 446 17.77 -3.81 2.28
CA GLN A 446 17.99 -4.49 0.99
C GLN A 446 16.74 -5.23 0.48
N SER A 447 15.73 -5.46 1.33
CA SER A 447 14.46 -6.06 0.89
C SER A 447 13.62 -5.05 0.11
N SER A 448 13.02 -5.48 -1.00
CA SER A 448 12.09 -4.64 -1.78
C SER A 448 10.84 -4.22 -0.98
N THR A 449 10.47 -4.98 0.05
CA THR A 449 9.36 -4.66 0.97
C THR A 449 9.85 -4.05 2.29
N GLY A 450 11.16 -3.92 2.48
CA GLY A 450 11.79 -3.54 3.76
C GLY A 450 11.77 -4.64 4.83
N LEU A 451 11.24 -5.84 4.53
CA LEU A 451 11.13 -6.97 5.44
C LEU A 451 11.65 -8.26 4.79
N PHE A 452 12.36 -9.09 5.55
CA PHE A 452 12.69 -10.47 5.16
C PHE A 452 12.07 -11.47 6.14
N GLY A 453 11.53 -12.55 5.59
CA GLY A 453 11.03 -13.69 6.36
C GLY A 453 12.12 -14.43 7.11
N VAL A 454 11.81 -14.88 8.32
CA VAL A 454 12.69 -15.67 9.18
C VAL A 454 12.14 -17.08 9.23
N ARG A 455 12.91 -18.01 8.65
CA ARG A 455 12.56 -19.43 8.62
C ARG A 455 12.83 -20.11 9.96
N ASP A 456 12.03 -21.13 10.30
CA ASP A 456 12.22 -22.02 11.44
C ASP A 456 12.14 -21.32 12.82
N ALA A 457 11.52 -20.14 12.89
CA ALA A 457 11.21 -19.49 14.16
C ALA A 457 10.01 -20.19 14.81
N GLN A 458 10.16 -20.61 16.06
CA GLN A 458 9.09 -21.33 16.77
C GLN A 458 8.22 -20.35 17.56
N LEU A 459 6.91 -20.44 17.38
CA LEU A 459 5.92 -19.69 18.15
C LEU A 459 5.18 -20.66 19.07
N LEU A 460 5.20 -20.38 20.38
CA LEU A 460 4.45 -21.12 21.39
C LEU A 460 3.31 -20.24 21.88
N TRP A 461 2.07 -20.66 21.59
CA TRP A 461 0.85 -19.95 21.94
C TRP A 461 0.21 -20.59 23.17
N ARG A 462 0.05 -19.81 24.24
CA ARG A 462 -0.67 -20.22 25.45
C ARG A 462 -1.86 -19.29 25.66
N ARG A 463 -3.05 -19.83 25.92
CA ARG A 463 -4.20 -18.98 26.20
C ARG A 463 -3.96 -18.24 27.52
N HIS A 464 -4.21 -16.93 27.53
CA HIS A 464 -4.00 -16.11 28.69
C HIS A 464 -4.93 -16.57 29.83
N GLY A 465 -4.36 -16.87 31.00
CA GLY A 465 -5.08 -17.41 32.16
C GLY A 465 -5.20 -18.94 32.22
N GLU A 466 -4.76 -19.69 31.20
CA GLU A 466 -4.62 -21.16 31.32
C GLU A 466 -3.42 -21.51 32.22
N THR A 467 -3.59 -22.52 33.06
CA THR A 467 -2.53 -22.96 33.99
C THR A 467 -1.35 -23.56 33.22
N SER A 468 -0.16 -23.55 33.83
CA SER A 468 1.08 -24.05 33.20
C SER A 468 1.05 -25.53 32.75
N ASN A 469 0.02 -26.28 33.15
CA ASN A 469 -0.15 -27.68 32.78
C ASN A 469 -0.73 -27.87 31.37
N ASP A 470 -1.34 -26.84 30.77
CA ASP A 470 -1.82 -26.92 29.39
C ASP A 470 -0.66 -26.74 28.42
N ARG A 471 -0.54 -27.71 27.49
CA ARG A 471 0.54 -27.71 26.50
C ARG A 471 0.30 -26.56 25.52
N PRO A 472 1.24 -25.61 25.37
CA PRO A 472 1.09 -24.53 24.40
C PRO A 472 0.99 -25.11 22.99
N ARG A 473 0.22 -24.45 22.13
CA ARG A 473 0.20 -24.77 20.70
C ARG A 473 1.50 -24.27 20.08
N GLN A 474 2.21 -25.15 19.38
CA GLN A 474 3.51 -24.85 18.79
C GLN A 474 3.42 -24.88 17.26
N ILE A 475 3.97 -23.86 16.61
CA ILE A 475 4.12 -23.79 15.15
C ILE A 475 5.50 -23.23 14.80
N SER A 476 6.03 -23.56 13.62
CA SER A 476 7.29 -22.99 13.11
C SER A 476 7.02 -22.22 11.83
N SER A 477 7.70 -21.09 11.65
CA SER A 477 7.61 -20.33 10.40
C SER A 477 8.27 -21.07 9.23
N GLN A 478 7.67 -20.92 8.05
CA GLN A 478 8.17 -21.53 6.81
C GLN A 478 9.31 -20.72 6.18
N ARG A 479 9.75 -21.09 4.97
CA ARG A 479 10.89 -20.46 4.27
C ARG A 479 10.75 -18.95 4.09
N THR A 480 9.52 -18.48 3.88
CA THR A 480 9.17 -17.07 3.70
C THR A 480 8.79 -16.36 5.00
N GLY A 481 8.95 -17.02 6.14
CA GLY A 481 8.62 -16.50 7.47
C GLY A 481 7.14 -16.62 7.85
N ASP A 482 6.27 -17.07 6.95
CA ASP A 482 4.84 -17.25 7.18
C ASP A 482 4.54 -18.44 8.10
N PHE A 483 3.41 -18.37 8.81
CA PHE A 483 2.83 -19.46 9.58
C PHE A 483 1.28 -19.37 9.56
N SER A 484 0.62 -20.52 9.72
CA SER A 484 -0.83 -20.63 9.95
C SER A 484 -1.12 -21.66 11.05
N LEU A 485 -2.08 -21.37 11.94
CA LEU A 485 -2.58 -22.30 12.96
C LEU A 485 -4.05 -22.00 13.33
N MET A 486 -4.77 -23.00 13.82
CA MET A 486 -6.15 -22.86 14.31
C MET A 486 -6.18 -22.64 15.83
N LEU A 487 -6.81 -21.57 16.29
CA LEU A 487 -6.94 -21.21 17.71
C LEU A 487 -8.38 -20.80 18.02
N ALA A 488 -8.89 -21.12 19.22
CA ALA A 488 -10.17 -20.58 19.66
C ALA A 488 -10.06 -19.06 19.88
N GLU A 489 -11.18 -18.34 19.83
CA GLU A 489 -11.17 -16.92 20.17
C GLU A 489 -10.74 -16.67 21.63
N GLY A 490 -9.96 -15.60 21.83
CA GLY A 490 -9.48 -15.18 23.14
C GLY A 490 -8.09 -14.55 23.13
N GLU A 491 -7.59 -14.24 24.32
CA GLU A 491 -6.25 -13.67 24.52
C GLU A 491 -5.20 -14.79 24.61
N TYR A 492 -4.06 -14.60 23.97
CA TYR A 492 -2.93 -15.53 23.97
C TYR A 492 -1.62 -14.85 24.30
N ASP A 493 -0.81 -15.49 25.14
CA ASP A 493 0.61 -15.18 25.32
C ASP A 493 1.42 -15.99 24.31
N VAL A 494 2.16 -15.30 23.45
CA VAL A 494 2.97 -15.89 22.39
C VAL A 494 4.46 -15.75 22.71
N GLU A 495 5.12 -16.86 23.01
CA GLU A 495 6.57 -16.92 23.18
C GLU A 495 7.23 -17.20 21.82
N LEU A 496 8.04 -16.26 21.33
CA LEU A 496 8.80 -16.40 20.10
C LEU A 496 10.22 -16.90 20.39
N ARG A 497 10.52 -18.14 20.00
CA ARG A 497 11.89 -18.69 20.05
C ARG A 497 12.56 -18.49 18.70
N SER A 498 13.45 -17.50 18.68
CA SER A 498 14.19 -17.14 17.47
C SER A 498 15.23 -18.21 17.11
N PRO A 499 15.43 -18.50 15.81
CA PRO A 499 16.47 -19.41 15.35
C PRO A 499 17.86 -18.77 15.51
N PRO A 500 18.95 -19.55 15.39
CA PRO A 500 20.32 -19.03 15.49
C PRO A 500 20.56 -17.81 14.56
N GLY A 501 21.22 -16.79 15.08
CA GLY A 501 21.47 -15.53 14.36
C GLY A 501 20.36 -14.49 14.49
N TYR A 502 19.30 -14.77 15.25
CA TYR A 502 18.22 -13.82 15.51
C TYR A 502 17.91 -13.70 17.01
N ARG A 503 17.40 -12.54 17.41
CA ARG A 503 16.94 -12.23 18.76
C ARG A 503 15.50 -11.72 18.69
N GLY A 504 14.59 -12.43 19.33
CA GLY A 504 13.18 -12.07 19.38
C GLY A 504 12.86 -11.04 20.48
N PRO A 505 11.67 -10.42 20.43
CA PRO A 505 11.26 -9.39 21.37
C PRO A 505 10.77 -9.96 22.72
N GLY A 506 10.78 -11.29 22.89
CA GLY A 506 10.21 -11.99 24.04
C GLY A 506 8.73 -12.36 23.84
N ASN A 507 8.00 -12.47 24.94
CA ASN A 507 6.58 -12.83 24.93
C ASN A 507 5.72 -11.65 24.42
N THR A 508 4.72 -11.93 23.60
CA THR A 508 3.79 -10.95 23.05
C THR A 508 2.35 -11.40 23.28
N GLN A 509 1.49 -10.51 23.78
CA GLN A 509 0.05 -10.80 23.90
C GLN A 509 -0.67 -10.57 22.56
N VAL A 510 -1.58 -11.49 22.20
CA VAL A 510 -2.34 -11.46 20.95
C VAL A 510 -3.80 -11.83 21.21
N SER A 511 -4.72 -10.94 20.84
CA SER A 511 -6.16 -11.21 20.77
C SER A 511 -6.49 -11.96 19.48
N VAL A 512 -7.03 -13.16 19.60
CA VAL A 512 -7.54 -13.98 18.50
C VAL A 512 -9.05 -13.80 18.41
N ALA A 513 -9.54 -13.37 17.25
CA ALA A 513 -10.95 -13.18 16.94
C ALA A 513 -11.20 -13.41 15.44
N LEU A 514 -12.44 -13.77 15.06
CA LEU A 514 -12.82 -13.93 13.66
C LEU A 514 -12.48 -12.67 12.84
N GLY A 515 -11.74 -12.86 11.75
CA GLY A 515 -11.32 -11.77 10.87
C GLY A 515 -10.11 -10.96 11.39
N MET A 516 -9.37 -11.46 12.38
CA MET A 516 -8.13 -10.82 12.82
C MET A 516 -7.16 -10.59 11.64
N PRO A 517 -6.50 -9.42 11.57
CA PRO A 517 -5.53 -9.14 10.53
C PRO A 517 -4.28 -10.01 10.69
N THR A 518 -3.54 -10.19 9.60
CA THR A 518 -2.25 -10.90 9.60
C THR A 518 -1.30 -10.32 10.64
N LYS A 519 -0.76 -11.19 11.51
CA LYS A 519 0.15 -10.76 12.58
C LYS A 519 1.61 -10.80 12.15
N TYR A 520 2.38 -9.79 12.55
CA TYR A 520 3.83 -9.75 12.30
C TYR A 520 4.60 -9.82 13.61
N PHE A 521 5.58 -10.73 13.67
CA PHE A 521 6.52 -10.88 14.77
C PHE A 521 7.90 -10.44 14.28
N TYR A 522 8.45 -9.40 14.90
CA TYR A 522 9.73 -8.82 14.49
C TYR A 522 10.87 -9.40 15.32
N VAL A 523 11.92 -9.86 14.66
CA VAL A 523 13.18 -10.24 15.31
C VAL A 523 14.32 -9.33 14.85
N GLU A 524 15.35 -9.23 15.66
CA GLU A 524 16.60 -8.54 15.33
C GLU A 524 17.62 -9.56 14.85
N LYS A 525 18.31 -9.27 13.74
CA LYS A 525 19.41 -10.10 13.25
C LYS A 525 20.64 -9.85 14.11
N VAL A 526 21.06 -10.85 14.89
CA VAL A 526 22.27 -10.79 15.70
C VAL A 526 23.45 -10.98 14.76
N SER A 527 24.10 -9.88 14.41
CA SER A 527 25.37 -9.93 13.68
C SER A 527 26.37 -10.69 14.54
N SER A 528 26.80 -11.87 14.09
CA SER A 528 27.80 -12.68 14.78
C SER A 528 29.15 -11.97 14.76
N ARG A 529 29.35 -11.02 15.67
CA ARG A 529 30.68 -10.71 16.20
C ARG A 529 30.85 -11.48 17.50
N GLN A 530 31.60 -12.58 17.37
CA GLN A 530 32.32 -13.34 18.39
C GLN A 530 31.53 -14.25 19.33
N PRO A 531 31.93 -15.54 19.39
CA PRO A 531 32.48 -16.07 20.63
C PRO A 531 33.90 -16.66 20.42
N ASP A 532 34.45 -17.12 21.52
CA ASP A 532 35.85 -17.41 21.81
C ASP A 532 36.66 -18.28 20.81
N ILE A 533 37.96 -18.06 20.95
CA ILE A 533 39.12 -18.56 20.22
C ILE A 533 39.16 -20.10 20.24
N GLU A 534 38.99 -20.72 19.08
CA GLU A 534 39.75 -21.93 18.71
C GLU A 534 40.11 -21.85 17.24
N GLN A 535 41.39 -22.15 16.96
CA GLN A 535 42.14 -21.68 15.80
C GLN A 535 41.63 -22.29 14.48
N GLN A 536 41.16 -21.43 13.56
CA GLN A 536 41.07 -21.74 12.13
C GLN A 536 41.74 -20.61 11.32
N PRO A 537 42.45 -20.97 10.23
CA PRO A 537 43.51 -20.14 9.67
C PRO A 537 42.93 -18.87 9.04
N THR A 538 43.52 -17.73 9.38
CA THR A 538 43.28 -16.45 8.71
C THR A 538 43.50 -16.62 7.21
N LEU A 539 42.42 -16.53 6.43
CA LEU A 539 42.52 -16.25 5.01
C LEU A 539 43.17 -14.86 4.84
N PRO A 540 44.13 -14.71 3.91
CA PRO A 540 44.85 -13.46 3.73
C PRO A 540 43.88 -12.34 3.34
N SER A 541 44.14 -11.14 3.87
CA SER A 541 43.39 -9.88 3.73
C SER A 541 43.26 -9.32 2.29
N ASP A 542 43.51 -10.16 1.29
CA ASP A 542 43.77 -9.76 -0.09
C ASP A 542 42.72 -10.33 -1.07
N VAL A 543 41.62 -10.90 -0.55
CA VAL A 543 40.54 -11.44 -1.39
C VAL A 543 39.85 -10.29 -2.13
N GLN A 544 40.10 -10.26 -3.43
CA GLN A 544 39.53 -9.30 -4.37
C GLN A 544 38.22 -9.83 -4.96
N ILE A 545 37.12 -9.10 -4.74
CA ILE A 545 35.78 -9.37 -5.22
C ILE A 545 35.51 -8.48 -6.44
N ARG A 546 35.12 -9.09 -7.56
CA ARG A 546 34.71 -8.38 -8.77
C ARG A 546 33.24 -7.98 -8.68
N ILE A 547 32.96 -6.68 -8.77
CA ILE A 547 31.61 -6.11 -8.80
C ILE A 547 31.30 -5.64 -10.23
N GLN A 548 30.06 -5.86 -10.66
CA GLN A 548 29.53 -5.39 -11.93
C GLN A 548 28.18 -4.71 -11.70
N GLY A 549 27.88 -3.65 -12.45
CA GLY A 549 26.62 -2.93 -12.35
C GLY A 549 26.34 -2.08 -13.58
N TYR A 550 25.22 -1.36 -13.55
CA TYR A 550 24.79 -0.44 -14.61
C TYR A 550 24.50 0.95 -14.02
N VAL A 551 24.82 1.99 -14.76
CA VAL A 551 24.39 3.37 -14.51
C VAL A 551 23.29 3.71 -15.52
N VAL A 552 22.11 4.06 -15.02
CA VAL A 552 20.93 4.37 -15.82
C VAL A 552 20.27 5.66 -15.33
N THR A 553 19.52 6.32 -16.21
CA THR A 553 18.67 7.48 -15.90
C THR A 553 17.24 7.21 -16.36
N PRO A 554 16.21 7.71 -15.68
CA PRO A 554 14.83 7.63 -16.16
C PRO A 554 14.72 8.20 -17.59
N SER A 555 14.01 7.48 -18.46
CA SER A 555 13.78 7.91 -19.85
C SER A 555 12.47 7.35 -20.37
N ASN A 556 11.61 8.23 -20.91
CA ASN A 556 10.40 7.84 -21.63
C ASN A 556 10.66 7.42 -23.09
N ARG A 557 11.92 7.47 -23.54
CA ARG A 557 12.31 7.11 -24.92
C ARG A 557 12.67 5.64 -25.07
N THR A 558 12.83 4.91 -23.96
CA THR A 558 13.09 3.47 -23.97
C THR A 558 11.83 2.74 -23.56
N GLY A 559 11.55 1.58 -24.17
CA GLY A 559 10.37 0.75 -23.82
C GLY A 559 10.40 0.18 -22.40
N VAL A 560 11.50 0.39 -21.66
CA VAL A 560 11.73 -0.08 -20.29
C VAL A 560 11.82 1.05 -19.25
N GLY A 561 11.62 2.31 -19.65
CA GLY A 561 11.56 3.46 -18.73
C GLY A 561 12.91 4.01 -18.24
N TYR A 562 14.03 3.41 -18.66
CA TYR A 562 15.39 3.83 -18.29
C TYR A 562 16.33 3.81 -19.49
N ALA A 563 17.25 4.77 -19.57
CA ALA A 563 18.32 4.84 -20.56
C ALA A 563 19.69 4.64 -19.88
N ALA A 564 20.59 3.89 -20.52
CA ALA A 564 21.96 3.71 -20.07
C ALA A 564 22.74 5.03 -20.12
N VAL A 565 23.53 5.32 -19.08
CA VAL A 565 24.40 6.50 -19.02
C VAL A 565 25.83 6.06 -19.30
N ALA A 566 26.34 6.42 -20.48
CA ALA A 566 27.71 6.12 -20.87
C ALA A 566 28.72 7.09 -20.27
N GLY A 567 29.88 6.61 -19.83
CA GLY A 567 30.96 7.43 -19.31
C GLY A 567 30.73 8.02 -17.91
N ALA A 568 29.68 7.59 -17.20
CA ALA A 568 29.46 7.95 -15.81
C ALA A 568 30.55 7.34 -14.92
N GLU A 569 31.04 8.12 -13.96
CA GLU A 569 32.10 7.70 -13.05
C GLU A 569 31.49 7.16 -11.76
N VAL A 570 31.79 5.91 -11.45
CA VAL A 570 31.32 5.22 -10.24
C VAL A 570 32.49 5.11 -9.27
N VAL A 571 32.36 5.74 -8.11
CA VAL A 571 33.40 5.84 -7.08
C VAL A 571 32.96 5.05 -5.85
N TRP A 572 33.78 4.10 -5.41
CA TRP A 572 33.54 3.28 -4.22
C TRP A 572 34.61 3.58 -3.18
N THR A 573 34.21 4.18 -2.05
CA THR A 573 35.12 4.58 -0.96
C THR A 573 34.92 3.66 0.25
N PRO A 574 35.96 3.03 0.81
CA PRO A 574 35.82 2.21 2.02
C PRO A 574 35.23 3.03 3.18
N GLN A 575 34.29 2.46 3.92
CA GLN A 575 33.66 3.12 5.06
C GLN A 575 34.70 3.30 6.19
N GLY A 576 35.10 4.55 6.44
CA GLY A 576 36.18 4.90 7.37
C GLY A 576 37.57 5.02 6.73
N GLY A 577 37.70 4.76 5.42
CA GLY A 577 38.93 4.98 4.65
C GLY A 577 39.10 6.44 4.22
N SER A 578 40.35 6.87 4.02
CA SER A 578 40.62 8.18 3.42
C SER A 578 40.22 8.19 1.94
N PRO A 579 39.84 9.34 1.36
CA PRO A 579 39.44 9.46 -0.07
C PRO A 579 40.44 8.84 -1.06
N GLY A 580 41.74 8.79 -0.72
CA GLY A 580 42.78 8.15 -1.54
C GLY A 580 42.68 6.62 -1.67
N GLN A 581 41.78 5.96 -0.94
CA GLN A 581 41.51 4.52 -1.07
C GLN A 581 40.31 4.22 -1.97
N ALA A 582 39.69 5.24 -2.59
CA ALA A 582 38.57 5.04 -3.48
C ALA A 582 38.96 4.21 -4.71
N ARG A 583 38.00 3.41 -5.20
CA ARG A 583 38.09 2.67 -6.46
C ARG A 583 37.11 3.29 -7.44
N ILE A 584 37.59 3.53 -8.66
CA ILE A 584 36.85 4.28 -9.67
C ILE A 584 36.69 3.40 -10.91
N ALA A 585 35.47 3.34 -11.45
CA ALA A 585 35.18 2.72 -12.74
C ALA A 585 34.32 3.68 -13.58
N LYS A 586 34.45 3.61 -14.91
CA LYS A 586 33.57 4.33 -15.82
C LYS A 586 32.61 3.36 -16.49
N SER A 587 31.36 3.78 -16.67
CA SER A 587 30.38 3.01 -17.43
C SER A 587 30.70 3.02 -18.93
N ASP A 588 30.48 1.89 -19.59
CA ASP A 588 30.59 1.77 -21.05
C ASP A 588 29.37 2.35 -21.78
N THR A 589 29.30 2.19 -23.10
CA THR A 589 28.17 2.68 -23.93
C THR A 589 26.82 2.08 -23.57
N GLY A 590 26.81 0.91 -22.91
CA GLY A 590 25.61 0.26 -22.37
C GLY A 590 25.35 0.61 -20.90
N GLY A 591 26.08 1.57 -20.33
CA GLY A 591 25.97 1.97 -18.93
C GLY A 591 26.64 0.99 -17.97
N ARG A 592 27.30 -0.08 -18.45
CA ARG A 592 27.86 -1.12 -17.60
C ARG A 592 29.21 -0.70 -17.04
N PHE A 593 29.46 -0.96 -15.77
CA PHE A 593 30.77 -0.80 -15.14
C PHE A 593 31.24 -2.12 -14.50
N THR A 594 32.55 -2.24 -14.32
CA THR A 594 33.17 -3.33 -13.56
C THR A 594 34.25 -2.75 -12.66
N LEU A 595 34.29 -3.16 -11.40
CA LEU A 595 35.36 -2.83 -10.47
C LEU A 595 35.79 -4.06 -9.64
N THR A 596 36.95 -3.96 -9.03
CA THR A 596 37.45 -4.98 -8.10
C THR A 596 37.68 -4.32 -6.74
N LEU A 597 37.05 -4.86 -5.70
CA LEU A 597 37.13 -4.39 -4.32
C LEU A 597 37.73 -5.45 -3.42
N THR A 598 38.39 -5.06 -2.34
CA THR A 598 38.66 -6.00 -1.24
C THR A 598 37.41 -6.14 -0.38
N GLU A 599 37.28 -7.25 0.33
CA GLU A 599 36.17 -7.44 1.29
C GLU A 599 36.10 -6.28 2.31
N GLY A 600 34.91 -5.70 2.48
CA GLY A 600 34.71 -4.55 3.35
C GLY A 600 33.42 -3.79 3.04
N ALA A 601 33.12 -2.78 3.87
CA ALA A 601 32.01 -1.87 3.66
C ALA A 601 32.47 -0.66 2.84
N TYR A 602 31.65 -0.23 1.87
CA TYR A 602 31.96 0.87 0.96
C TYR A 602 30.75 1.80 0.81
N ILE A 603 31.03 3.07 0.53
CA ILE A 603 30.07 4.06 0.07
C ILE A 603 30.29 4.24 -1.43
N ALA A 604 29.24 3.99 -2.22
CA ALA A 604 29.25 4.21 -3.66
C ALA A 604 28.64 5.58 -4.00
N SER A 605 29.30 6.34 -4.87
CA SER A 605 28.77 7.54 -5.50
C SER A 605 28.90 7.45 -7.01
N VAL A 606 27.99 8.11 -7.73
CA VAL A 606 28.00 8.17 -9.19
C VAL A 606 28.04 9.63 -9.61
N THR A 607 29.00 9.96 -10.46
CA THR A 607 29.11 11.28 -11.09
C THR A 607 28.71 11.15 -12.56
N PRO A 608 27.75 11.93 -13.05
CA PRO A 608 27.38 11.89 -14.47
C PRO A 608 28.58 12.31 -15.34
N PRO A 609 28.66 11.81 -16.60
CA PRO A 609 29.66 12.29 -17.56
C PRO A 609 29.50 13.80 -17.77
N SER A 610 30.57 14.48 -18.15
CA SER A 610 30.52 15.91 -18.49
C SER A 610 29.79 16.10 -19.84
N GLY A 611 28.52 16.50 -19.79
CA GLY A 611 27.65 16.72 -20.96
C GLY A 611 26.20 16.40 -20.63
#